data_AF-A0A6G4A4W0-F1
#
_entry.id   AF-A0A6G4A4W0-F1
#
_cell.length_a   1.000
_cell.length_b   1.000
_cell.length_c   1.000
_cell.angle_alpha   90.00
_cell.angle_beta   90.00
_cell.angle_gamma   90.00
#
_symmetry.space_group_name_H-M   'P 1'
#
loop_
_entity.id
_entity.type
_entity.pdbx_description
1 polymer ?
#
loop_
_entity_poly.entity_id
_entity_poly.type
_entity_poly.pdbx_seq_one_letter_code
_entity_poly.pdbx_strand_id
1 'polypeptide(L)'
;MAGIPRSSYYKWLSHKPSLHQQENQRLSQIMLLLCERVGGIYGYRRLTLHLRRQTNQPINHKRVNRLMKLAGIQSIIRRKRKKYACSTPQHTAENVLNRKFRAEAPNEEWLTDITEFRYGSAQRHSGSSRQHNCLVCIRSVTVPSRTTSSISI
;
A
#
# COMPACT_ATOMS: atom_id res chain seq x y z
N MET A 1 41.47 -29.80 15.55
CA MET A 1 41.09 -30.12 14.15
C MET A 1 39.60 -30.42 14.11
N ALA A 2 38.83 -29.86 13.18
CA ALA A 2 37.41 -30.19 13.03
C ALA A 2 37.28 -31.69 12.74
N GLY A 3 36.58 -32.46 13.58
CA GLY A 3 36.49 -33.93 13.55
C GLY A 3 35.70 -34.51 12.37
N ILE A 4 35.95 -34.02 11.16
CA ILE A 4 35.24 -34.39 9.93
C ILE A 4 36.08 -35.45 9.20
N PRO A 5 35.50 -36.60 8.83
CA PRO A 5 36.22 -37.62 8.08
C PRO A 5 36.64 -37.11 6.70
N ARG A 6 37.84 -37.51 6.26
CA ARG A 6 38.49 -37.03 5.04
C ARG A 6 37.65 -37.25 3.78
N SER A 7 36.91 -38.35 3.70
CA SER A 7 36.01 -38.69 2.57
C SER A 7 34.85 -37.70 2.43
N SER A 8 34.24 -37.27 3.55
CA SER A 8 33.18 -36.27 3.57
C SER A 8 33.67 -34.91 3.10
N TYR A 9 34.90 -34.53 3.47
CA TYR A 9 35.52 -33.28 3.02
C TYR A 9 35.69 -33.24 1.49
N TYR A 10 36.31 -34.27 0.89
CA TYR A 10 36.52 -34.30 -0.56
C TYR A 10 35.21 -34.50 -1.34
N LYS A 11 34.21 -35.17 -0.76
CA LYS A 11 32.85 -35.26 -1.33
C LYS A 11 32.16 -33.90 -1.40
N TRP A 12 32.29 -33.08 -0.35
CA TRP A 12 31.79 -31.70 -0.35
C TRP A 12 32.55 -30.82 -1.34
N LEU A 13 33.88 -30.92 -1.37
CA LEU A 13 34.75 -30.12 -2.23
C LEU A 13 34.45 -30.34 -3.72
N SER A 14 34.16 -31.57 -4.12
CA SER A 14 33.84 -31.94 -5.51
C SER A 14 32.33 -31.91 -5.82
N HIS A 15 31.49 -31.45 -4.89
CA HIS A 15 30.05 -31.52 -5.04
C HIS A 15 29.53 -30.61 -6.14
N LYS A 16 28.82 -31.18 -7.12
CA LYS A 16 28.11 -30.45 -8.16
C LYS A 16 26.64 -30.25 -7.75
N PRO A 17 26.04 -29.08 -8.01
CA PRO A 17 24.66 -28.82 -7.62
C PRO A 17 23.69 -29.75 -8.36
N SER A 18 22.78 -30.37 -7.61
CA SER A 18 21.69 -31.17 -8.16
C SER A 18 20.76 -30.33 -9.05
N LEU A 19 20.04 -30.97 -9.97
CA LEU A 19 19.05 -30.31 -10.83
C LEU A 19 18.05 -29.46 -10.04
N HIS A 20 17.54 -29.98 -8.91
CA HIS A 20 16.64 -29.22 -8.04
C HIS A 20 17.29 -27.99 -7.41
N GLN A 21 18.59 -28.07 -7.13
CA GLN A 21 19.34 -26.98 -6.54
C GLN A 21 19.57 -25.86 -7.56
N GLN A 22 19.91 -26.23 -8.80
CA GLN A 22 19.99 -25.30 -9.92
C GLN A 22 18.63 -24.65 -10.22
N GLU A 23 17.55 -25.42 -10.22
CA GLU A 23 16.19 -24.91 -10.40
C GLU A 23 15.81 -23.92 -9.28
N ASN A 24 16.14 -24.24 -8.03
CA ASN A 24 15.92 -23.33 -6.89
C ASN A 24 16.72 -22.04 -7.02
N GLN A 25 17.97 -22.11 -7.49
CA GLN A 25 18.80 -20.93 -7.76
C GLN A 25 18.18 -20.06 -8.86
N ARG A 26 17.76 -20.67 -9.99
CA ARG A 26 17.07 -19.97 -11.07
C ARG A 26 15.78 -19.27 -10.59
N LEU A 27 14.95 -19.99 -9.83
CA LEU A 27 13.73 -19.41 -9.25
C LEU A 27 14.04 -18.23 -8.33
N SER A 28 15.07 -18.35 -7.49
CA SER A 28 15.49 -17.28 -6.57
C SER A 28 15.95 -16.03 -7.34
N GLN A 29 16.67 -16.21 -8.45
CA GLN A 29 17.10 -15.11 -9.32
C GLN A 29 15.89 -14.39 -9.95
N ILE A 30 14.92 -15.15 -10.48
CA ILE A 30 13.69 -14.58 -11.07
C ILE A 30 12.90 -13.81 -10.01
N MET A 31 12.82 -14.36 -8.79
CA MET A 31 12.14 -13.75 -7.66
C MET A 31 12.77 -12.41 -7.25
N LEU A 32 14.11 -12.32 -7.24
CA LEU A 32 14.84 -11.08 -6.96
C LEU A 32 14.52 -9.99 -7.99
N LEU A 33 14.70 -10.30 -9.28
CA LEU A 33 14.42 -9.37 -10.38
C LEU A 33 12.97 -8.86 -10.35
N LEU A 34 12.03 -9.74 -10.02
CA LEU A 34 10.63 -9.37 -9.93
C LEU A 34 10.35 -8.48 -8.72
N CYS A 35 11.00 -8.74 -7.59
CA CYS A 35 10.88 -7.94 -6.40
C CYS A 35 11.40 -6.51 -6.63
N GLU A 36 12.56 -6.38 -7.29
CA GLU A 36 13.14 -5.09 -7.69
C GLU A 36 12.23 -4.32 -8.63
N ARG A 37 11.71 -4.98 -9.68
CA ARG A 37 10.78 -4.36 -10.65
C ARG A 37 9.54 -3.76 -10.00
N VAL A 38 9.00 -4.43 -8.98
CA VAL A 38 7.75 -4.01 -8.31
C VAL A 38 8.05 -3.20 -7.04
N GLY A 39 9.32 -2.86 -6.76
CA GLY A 39 9.71 -2.06 -5.60
C GLY A 39 9.34 -2.72 -4.26
N GLY A 40 9.47 -4.05 -4.16
CA GLY A 40 9.29 -4.78 -2.90
C GLY A 40 7.84 -4.94 -2.42
N ILE A 41 6.83 -4.59 -3.22
CA ILE A 41 5.42 -4.69 -2.81
C ILE A 41 4.95 -6.15 -2.69
N TYR A 42 5.58 -7.07 -3.43
CA TYR A 42 5.13 -8.46 -3.50
C TYR A 42 5.72 -9.32 -2.38
N GLY A 43 4.84 -9.93 -1.58
CA GLY A 43 5.18 -11.03 -0.68
C GLY A 43 5.04 -12.40 -1.35
N TYR A 44 5.40 -13.46 -0.63
CA TYR A 44 5.46 -14.83 -1.17
C TYR A 44 4.18 -15.30 -1.85
N ARG A 45 3.00 -14.90 -1.36
CA ARG A 45 1.71 -15.31 -1.94
C ARG A 45 1.48 -14.70 -3.32
N ARG A 46 1.77 -13.41 -3.49
CA ARG A 46 1.67 -12.72 -4.79
C ARG A 46 2.75 -13.21 -5.75
N LEU A 47 3.97 -13.41 -5.23
CA LEU A 47 5.08 -13.93 -6.00
C LEU A 47 4.79 -15.35 -6.53
N THR A 48 4.22 -16.21 -5.70
CA THR A 48 3.79 -17.56 -6.11
C THR A 48 2.76 -17.51 -7.22
N LEU A 49 1.75 -16.64 -7.11
CA LEU A 49 0.74 -16.47 -8.16
C LEU A 49 1.37 -15.98 -9.47
N HIS A 50 2.29 -15.03 -9.39
CA HIS A 50 2.99 -14.50 -10.55
C HIS A 50 3.84 -15.57 -11.24
N LEU A 51 4.64 -16.30 -10.46
CA LEU A 51 5.47 -17.40 -10.98
C LEU A 51 4.62 -18.47 -11.65
N ARG A 52 3.51 -18.90 -11.01
CA ARG A 52 2.59 -19.88 -11.61
C ARG A 52 2.01 -19.42 -12.95
N ARG A 53 1.68 -18.13 -13.07
CA ARG A 53 1.14 -17.55 -14.30
C ARG A 53 2.20 -17.43 -15.41
N GLN A 54 3.44 -17.15 -15.05
CA GLN A 54 4.53 -17.03 -16.03
C GLN A 54 5.03 -18.39 -16.53
N THR A 55 5.18 -19.37 -15.63
CA THR A 55 5.75 -20.67 -15.98
C THR A 55 4.69 -21.72 -16.31
N ASN A 56 3.41 -21.44 -16.09
CA ASN A 56 2.30 -22.40 -16.18
C ASN A 56 2.52 -23.69 -15.36
N GLN A 57 3.38 -23.64 -14.34
CA GLN A 57 3.69 -24.77 -13.48
C GLN A 57 3.09 -24.62 -12.08
N PRO A 58 2.62 -25.71 -11.45
CA PRO A 58 2.10 -25.69 -10.09
C PRO A 58 3.25 -25.58 -9.07
N ILE A 59 3.68 -24.36 -8.77
CA ILE A 59 4.73 -24.11 -7.77
C ILE A 59 4.11 -24.02 -6.37
N ASN A 60 4.58 -24.83 -5.42
CA ASN A 60 4.12 -24.78 -4.02
C ASN A 60 4.54 -23.46 -3.33
N HIS A 61 3.58 -22.77 -2.70
CA HIS A 61 3.82 -21.52 -1.98
C HIS A 61 4.82 -21.67 -0.82
N LYS A 62 4.92 -22.86 -0.20
CA LYS A 62 5.92 -23.16 0.84
C LYS A 62 7.35 -23.14 0.28
N ARG A 63 7.54 -23.63 -0.96
CA ARG A 63 8.83 -23.60 -1.66
C ARG A 63 9.27 -22.15 -1.88
N VAL A 64 8.37 -21.32 -2.41
CA VAL A 64 8.62 -19.89 -2.63
C VAL A 64 8.95 -19.17 -1.32
N ASN A 65 8.17 -19.40 -0.25
CA ASN A 65 8.45 -18.79 1.05
C ASN A 65 9.83 -19.18 1.60
N ARG A 66 10.22 -20.46 1.50
CA ARG A 66 11.55 -20.92 1.89
C ARG A 66 12.65 -20.24 1.07
N LEU A 67 12.50 -20.17 -0.26
CA LEU A 67 13.49 -19.53 -1.14
C LEU A 67 13.60 -18.03 -0.89
N MET A 68 12.48 -17.33 -0.64
CA MET A 68 12.51 -15.91 -0.25
C MET A 68 13.33 -15.69 1.02
N LYS A 69 13.13 -16.53 2.04
CA LYS A 69 13.89 -16.45 3.29
C LYS A 69 15.39 -16.66 3.07
N LEU A 70 15.76 -17.66 2.28
CA LEU A 70 17.16 -17.95 1.96
C LEU A 70 17.80 -16.82 1.15
N ALA A 71 17.05 -16.19 0.25
CA ALA A 71 17.51 -15.07 -0.56
C ALA A 71 17.39 -13.70 0.13
N GLY A 72 16.91 -13.64 1.39
CA GLY A 72 16.72 -12.38 2.12
C GLY A 72 15.62 -11.46 1.55
N ILE A 73 14.76 -11.97 0.68
CA ILE A 73 13.70 -11.17 0.03
C ILE A 73 12.56 -10.96 1.03
N GLN A 74 12.26 -9.69 1.30
CA GLN A 74 11.16 -9.31 2.18
C GLN A 74 10.22 -8.33 1.48
N SER A 75 8.92 -8.47 1.73
CA SER A 75 7.93 -7.51 1.24
C SER A 75 7.96 -6.24 2.07
N ILE A 76 7.97 -5.09 1.41
CA ILE A 76 7.87 -3.78 2.04
C ILE A 76 6.42 -3.60 2.51
N ILE A 77 6.21 -3.70 3.83
CA ILE A 77 4.90 -3.47 4.45
C ILE A 77 4.74 -1.97 4.69
N ARG A 78 3.69 -1.38 4.11
CA ARG A 78 3.33 0.02 4.39
C ARG A 78 2.99 0.17 5.87
N ARG A 79 3.58 1.17 6.53
CA ARG A 79 3.22 1.50 7.91
C ARG A 79 1.73 1.85 7.98
N LYS A 80 1.01 1.28 8.94
CA LYS A 80 -0.39 1.62 9.20
C LYS A 80 -0.48 3.12 9.54
N ARG A 81 -1.37 3.85 8.85
CA ARG A 81 -1.65 5.25 9.17
C ARG A 81 -2.23 5.32 10.59
N LYS A 82 -1.70 6.22 11.43
CA LYS A 82 -2.26 6.47 12.76
C LYS A 82 -3.72 6.90 12.60
N LYS A 83 -4.61 6.40 13.46
CA LYS A 83 -5.99 6.90 13.53
C LYS A 83 -5.93 8.39 13.87
N TYR A 84 -6.82 9.18 13.27
CA TYR A 84 -6.99 10.57 13.65
C TYR A 84 -7.31 10.63 15.15
N ALA A 85 -6.54 11.40 15.91
CA ALA A 85 -6.85 11.66 17.30
C ALA A 85 -7.94 12.74 17.30
N CYS A 86 -9.13 12.40 17.78
CA CYS A 86 -10.22 13.34 17.87
C CYS A 86 -9.83 14.44 18.87
N SER A 87 -9.73 15.69 18.41
CA SER A 87 -9.60 16.86 19.28
C SER A 87 -10.98 17.45 19.53
N THR A 88 -11.23 17.91 20.76
CA THR A 88 -12.42 18.69 21.05
C THR A 88 -12.37 20.00 20.25
N PRO A 89 -13.34 20.27 19.38
CA PRO A 89 -13.41 21.53 18.67
C PRO A 89 -13.57 22.69 19.67
N GLN A 90 -12.88 23.80 19.43
CA GLN A 90 -13.00 25.00 20.27
C GLN A 90 -14.37 25.67 20.13
N HIS A 91 -14.98 25.53 18.96
CA HIS A 91 -16.33 26.02 18.67
C HIS A 91 -17.05 25.00 17.78
N THR A 92 -18.24 24.57 18.22
CA THR A 92 -19.11 23.69 17.42
C THR A 92 -20.36 24.47 17.10
N ALA A 93 -20.55 24.81 15.84
CA ALA A 93 -21.83 25.36 15.37
C ALA A 93 -22.90 24.25 15.38
N GLU A 94 -24.14 24.63 15.65
CA GLU A 94 -25.26 23.70 15.62
C GLU A 94 -25.46 23.12 14.21
N ASN A 95 -25.74 21.82 14.13
CA ASN A 95 -26.05 21.18 12.85
C ASN A 95 -27.48 21.51 12.43
N VAL A 96 -27.67 22.67 11.80
CA VAL A 96 -28.99 23.15 11.34
C VAL A 96 -29.60 22.19 10.32
N LEU A 97 -28.79 21.61 9.44
CA LEU A 97 -29.27 20.75 8.34
C LEU A 97 -29.78 19.39 8.85
N ASN A 98 -29.21 18.85 9.93
CA ASN A 98 -29.62 17.56 10.52
C ASN A 98 -29.82 16.42 9.50
N ARG A 99 -28.92 16.33 8.50
CA ARG A 99 -28.97 15.37 7.38
C ARG A 99 -30.18 15.50 6.44
N LYS A 100 -30.89 16.63 6.45
CA LYS A 100 -31.89 16.98 5.45
C LYS A 100 -31.18 17.64 4.27
N PHE A 101 -30.79 16.85 3.27
CA PHE A 101 -30.11 17.33 2.06
C PHE A 101 -31.12 17.56 0.92
N ARG A 102 -32.29 18.12 1.23
CA ARG A 102 -33.39 18.29 0.27
C ARG A 102 -33.91 19.72 0.37
N ALA A 103 -33.70 20.50 -0.69
CA ALA A 103 -34.19 21.86 -0.85
C ALA A 103 -35.37 21.92 -1.83
N GLU A 104 -36.28 22.88 -1.64
CA GLU A 104 -37.42 23.12 -2.52
C GLU A 104 -37.01 23.99 -3.71
N ALA A 105 -36.14 24.97 -3.47
CA ALA A 105 -35.58 25.85 -4.49
C ALA A 105 -34.02 25.85 -4.48
N PRO A 106 -33.38 26.17 -5.62
CA PRO A 106 -31.93 26.39 -5.63
C PRO A 106 -31.54 27.55 -4.71
N ASN A 107 -30.33 27.49 -4.14
CA ASN A 107 -29.74 28.48 -3.22
C ASN A 107 -30.33 28.55 -1.80
N GLU A 108 -31.21 27.65 -1.39
CA GLU A 108 -31.69 27.56 0.00
C GLU A 108 -30.66 26.95 0.96
N GLU A 109 -29.91 25.96 0.48
CA GLU A 109 -28.92 25.22 1.29
C GLU A 109 -27.56 25.17 0.57
N TRP A 110 -26.51 25.62 1.25
CA TRP A 110 -25.14 25.64 0.75
C TRP A 110 -24.27 24.75 1.63
N LEU A 111 -23.77 23.64 1.07
CA LEU A 111 -22.75 22.84 1.74
C LEU A 111 -21.37 23.26 1.26
N THR A 112 -20.45 23.45 2.21
CA THR A 112 -19.04 23.69 1.91
C THR A 112 -18.18 22.66 2.62
N ASP A 113 -17.38 21.94 1.85
CA ASP A 113 -16.35 21.08 2.42
C ASP A 113 -15.04 21.88 2.48
N ILE A 114 -14.51 22.04 3.69
CA ILE A 114 -13.20 22.63 3.94
C ILE A 114 -12.16 21.53 3.77
N THR A 115 -11.33 21.64 2.74
CA THR A 115 -10.20 20.72 2.55
C THR A 115 -8.89 21.46 2.80
N GLU A 116 -8.18 21.08 3.85
CA GLU A 116 -6.84 21.58 4.13
C GLU A 116 -5.81 20.89 3.22
N PHE A 117 -5.14 21.67 2.38
CA PHE A 117 -4.00 21.19 1.60
C PHE A 117 -2.71 21.72 2.20
N ARG A 118 -1.76 20.81 2.42
CA ARG A 118 -0.39 21.18 2.79
C ARG A 118 0.33 21.60 1.52
N TYR A 119 0.61 22.89 1.36
CA TYR A 119 1.40 23.41 0.26
C TYR A 119 2.79 23.79 0.76
N GLY A 120 3.84 23.37 0.05
CA GLY A 120 5.24 23.60 0.42
C GLY A 120 6.05 22.31 0.52
N SER A 121 7.12 22.22 -0.28
CA SER A 121 8.15 21.18 -0.18
C SER A 121 8.96 21.40 1.10
N ALA A 122 8.56 20.76 2.19
CA ALA A 122 9.35 20.81 3.42
C ALA A 122 10.68 20.03 3.23
N GLN A 123 11.74 20.74 2.81
CA GLN A 123 13.09 20.41 3.29
C GLN A 123 13.04 20.56 4.82
N ARG A 124 13.39 19.49 5.52
CA ARG A 124 13.42 19.48 6.99
C ARG A 124 14.63 20.29 7.45
N HIS A 125 14.43 21.54 7.82
CA HIS A 125 15.37 22.26 8.66
C HIS A 125 14.90 22.22 10.12
N SER A 126 15.81 21.83 11.00
CA SER A 126 15.66 21.80 12.44
C SER A 126 15.68 23.21 13.01
N GLY A 127 14.62 23.57 13.73
CA GLY A 127 14.58 24.77 14.57
C GLY A 127 13.99 26.00 13.88
N SER A 128 12.67 26.18 14.04
CA SER A 128 11.96 27.46 14.20
C SER A 128 10.47 27.24 13.88
N SER A 129 9.62 27.86 14.69
CA SER A 129 8.16 28.00 14.64
C SER A 129 7.46 27.46 13.39
N ARG A 130 6.62 26.42 13.58
CA ARG A 130 5.79 25.80 12.53
C ARG A 130 4.72 26.77 12.02
N GLN A 131 5.07 27.67 11.13
CA GLN A 131 4.09 28.30 10.26
C GLN A 131 3.79 27.31 9.13
N HIS A 132 2.71 26.55 9.30
CA HIS A 132 2.19 25.73 8.21
C HIS A 132 1.50 26.68 7.23
N ASN A 133 2.12 26.93 6.06
CA ASN A 133 1.42 27.52 4.92
C ASN A 133 0.41 26.50 4.39
N CYS A 134 -0.74 26.43 5.06
CA CYS A 134 -1.90 25.67 4.63
C CYS A 134 -2.76 26.57 3.76
N LEU A 135 -2.97 26.20 2.50
CA LEU A 135 -4.04 26.79 1.72
C LEU A 135 -5.34 26.05 2.06
N VAL A 136 -6.35 26.80 2.45
CA VAL A 136 -7.70 26.26 2.67
C VAL A 136 -8.46 26.38 1.36
N CYS A 137 -8.85 25.25 0.77
CA CYS A 137 -9.76 25.26 -0.36
C CYS A 137 -11.18 24.97 0.13
N ILE A 138 -12.10 25.86 -0.21
CA ILE A 138 -13.53 25.69 0.02
C ILE A 138 -14.14 25.14 -1.27
N ARG A 139 -14.73 23.94 -1.21
CA ARG A 139 -15.58 23.43 -2.28
C ARG A 139 -17.03 23.63 -1.89
N SER A 140 -17.75 24.50 -2.60
CA SER A 140 -19.19 24.68 -2.45
C SER A 140 -19.94 23.73 -3.37
N VAL A 141 -20.93 23.02 -2.84
CA VAL A 141 -21.87 22.19 -3.63
C VAL A 141 -23.29 22.68 -3.38
N THR A 142 -24.02 22.93 -4.45
CA THR A 142 -25.45 23.28 -4.40
C THR A 142 -26.29 22.00 -4.35
N VAL A 143 -27.23 21.93 -3.41
CA VAL A 143 -28.20 20.83 -3.33
C VAL A 143 -29.21 20.95 -4.49
N PRO A 144 -29.43 19.91 -5.30
CA PRO A 144 -30.39 19.96 -6.41
C PRO A 144 -31.84 20.05 -5.90
N SER A 145 -32.67 20.87 -6.55
CA SER A 145 -34.11 20.98 -6.26
C SER A 145 -34.90 19.84 -6.92
N ARG A 146 -36.09 19.53 -6.37
CA ARG A 146 -37.06 18.63 -7.02
C ARG A 146 -37.61 19.30 -8.28
N THR A 147 -37.26 18.81 -9.46
CA THR A 147 -38.13 18.94 -10.63
C THR A 147 -39.29 17.97 -10.44
N THR A 148 -40.42 18.44 -9.91
CA THR A 148 -41.69 17.73 -10.08
C THR A 148 -42.12 17.86 -11.53
N SER A 149 -41.59 17.02 -12.42
CA SER A 149 -42.20 16.82 -13.73
C SER A 149 -43.50 16.03 -13.52
N SER A 150 -44.61 16.75 -13.44
CA SER A 150 -45.95 16.20 -13.63
C SER A 150 -46.03 15.63 -15.04
N ILE A 151 -45.82 14.32 -15.16
CA ILE A 151 -46.17 13.57 -16.36
C ILE A 151 -47.69 13.40 -16.30
N SER A 152 -48.40 14.27 -17.00
CA SER A 152 -49.80 14.08 -17.36
C SER A 152 -49.85 13.00 -18.44
N ILE A 153 -50.55 11.90 -18.16
CA ILE A 153 -50.84 10.81 -19.11
C ILE A 153 -51.80 11.31 -20.19
#